data_AF-A0A0Q7CZM2-F1
#
_entry.id   AF-A0A0Q7CZM2-F1
#
_cell.length_a   1.000
_cell.length_b   1.000
_cell.length_c   1.000
_cell.angle_alpha   90.00
_cell.angle_beta   90.00
_cell.angle_gamma   90.00
#
_symmetry.space_group_name_H-M   'P 1'
#
loop_
_entity.id
_entity.type
_entity.pdbx_description
1 polymer ?
#
loop_
_entity_poly.entity_id
_entity_poly.type
_entity_poly.pdbx_seq_one_letter_code
_entity_poly.pdbx_strand_id
1 'polypeptide(L)'
;MIASDLVAKAPADGYTLLWGTASALTINPALYNKTSFDPAKAFAPVALLGSVLHVLVASDALGVRTTQALLQKAKQQPGQLTYASVGNGTSTHLEMELLKKMAEVDIVHVPYKGSTAAMVDLLGGRVDVMFDPLGTLSPHLKTGRLVPLGVTSARRSTLLPDVPSLAEAGLPGYEVIPWVGLLAPAGTSPVIVERLNSAANQALASTDLKSTFTAQGVETLGGSAAAFSSFMRKDLEGWKKGVKDTGVKPE
;
A
#
# COMPACT_ATOMS: atom_id res chain seq x y z
N MET A 1 -1.11 -1.69 -15.88
CA MET A 1 -1.89 -2.85 -15.36
C MET A 1 -1.90 -4.02 -16.36
N ILE A 2 -0.74 -4.43 -16.89
CA ILE A 2 -0.69 -5.44 -17.97
C ILE A 2 -1.08 -6.82 -17.46
N ALA A 3 -0.53 -7.26 -16.32
CA ALA A 3 -0.84 -8.55 -15.73
C ALA A 3 -2.34 -8.68 -15.41
N SER A 4 -2.94 -7.65 -14.81
CA SER A 4 -4.38 -7.63 -14.52
C SER A 4 -5.23 -7.73 -15.79
N ASP A 5 -4.89 -6.98 -16.84
CA ASP A 5 -5.60 -7.04 -18.12
C ASP A 5 -5.51 -8.42 -18.79
N LEU A 6 -4.34 -9.04 -18.73
CA LEU A 6 -4.10 -10.38 -19.25
C LEU A 6 -4.95 -11.42 -18.51
N VAL A 7 -4.93 -11.42 -17.17
CA VAL A 7 -5.69 -12.38 -16.37
C VAL A 7 -7.19 -12.14 -16.49
N ALA A 8 -7.65 -10.89 -16.56
CA ALA A 8 -9.06 -10.55 -16.75
C ALA A 8 -9.67 -11.17 -18.02
N LYS A 9 -8.84 -11.44 -19.04
CA LYS A 9 -9.24 -11.99 -20.34
C LYS A 9 -8.86 -13.46 -20.51
N ALA A 10 -8.25 -14.09 -19.50
CA ALA A 10 -7.84 -15.48 -19.57
C ALA A 10 -9.04 -16.44 -19.49
N PRO A 11 -8.88 -17.70 -19.95
CA PRO A 11 -9.87 -18.75 -19.71
C PRO A 11 -10.19 -18.88 -18.21
N ALA A 12 -11.47 -18.99 -17.88
CA ALA A 12 -11.95 -19.06 -16.50
C ALA A 12 -11.92 -20.50 -15.93
N ASP A 13 -10.81 -21.20 -16.17
CA ASP A 13 -10.62 -22.63 -15.87
C ASP A 13 -9.87 -22.88 -14.55
N GLY A 14 -9.43 -21.82 -13.87
CA GLY A 14 -8.73 -21.88 -12.59
C GLY A 14 -7.21 -22.03 -12.68
N TYR A 15 -6.63 -22.15 -13.87
CA TYR A 15 -5.18 -22.32 -14.05
C TYR A 15 -4.43 -21.00 -14.27
N THR A 16 -5.14 -19.91 -14.55
CA THR A 16 -4.58 -18.57 -14.61
C THR A 16 -5.09 -17.73 -13.46
N LEU A 17 -4.19 -17.31 -12.57
CA LEU A 17 -4.52 -16.52 -11.38
C LEU A 17 -3.73 -15.21 -11.37
N LEU A 18 -4.30 -14.20 -10.72
CA LEU A 18 -3.68 -12.90 -10.53
C LEU A 18 -3.23 -12.77 -9.07
N TRP A 19 -1.95 -12.43 -8.88
CA TRP A 19 -1.49 -11.79 -7.65
C TRP A 19 -1.89 -10.31 -7.70
N GLY A 20 -3.02 -10.00 -7.07
CA GLY A 20 -3.62 -8.69 -7.03
C GLY A 20 -3.02 -7.80 -5.94
N THR A 21 -2.94 -6.51 -6.22
CA THR A 21 -2.54 -5.47 -5.27
C THR A 21 -3.63 -4.40 -5.17
N ALA A 22 -3.75 -3.75 -4.02
CA ALA A 22 -4.63 -2.58 -3.83
C ALA A 22 -4.41 -1.52 -4.93
N SER A 23 -3.14 -1.23 -5.24
CA SER A 23 -2.74 -0.30 -6.31
C SER A 23 -3.44 -0.60 -7.64
N ALA A 24 -3.41 -1.87 -8.09
CA ALA A 24 -3.95 -2.25 -9.38
C ALA A 24 -5.48 -2.40 -9.39
N LEU A 25 -6.08 -2.80 -8.27
CA LEU A 25 -7.47 -3.28 -8.23
C LEU A 25 -8.47 -2.31 -7.62
N THR A 26 -8.03 -1.37 -6.79
CA THR A 26 -8.93 -0.43 -6.11
C THR A 26 -8.48 1.02 -6.27
N ILE A 27 -7.18 1.28 -6.10
CA ILE A 27 -6.60 2.62 -6.21
C ILE A 27 -6.60 3.14 -7.66
N ASN A 28 -5.93 2.45 -8.58
CA ASN A 28 -5.85 2.89 -9.98
C ASN A 28 -7.26 3.04 -10.61
N PRO A 29 -8.19 2.10 -10.39
CA PRO A 29 -9.57 2.26 -10.87
C PRO A 29 -10.36 3.41 -10.23
N ALA A 30 -9.94 3.91 -9.06
CA ALA A 30 -10.50 5.12 -8.46
C ALA A 30 -9.88 6.41 -9.04
N LEU A 31 -8.59 6.38 -9.38
CA LEU A 31 -7.87 7.53 -9.94
C LEU A 31 -8.12 7.74 -11.44
N TYR A 32 -8.01 6.67 -12.24
CA TYR A 32 -8.04 6.75 -13.70
C TYR A 32 -9.47 6.64 -14.22
N ASN A 33 -9.92 7.66 -14.96
CA ASN A 33 -11.25 7.69 -15.59
C ASN A 33 -11.47 6.58 -16.65
N LYS A 34 -10.38 6.01 -17.17
CA LYS A 34 -10.42 4.90 -18.14
C LYS A 34 -9.44 3.82 -17.71
N THR A 35 -9.97 2.69 -17.28
CA THR A 35 -9.20 1.45 -17.08
C THR A 35 -9.53 0.46 -18.21
N SER A 36 -8.61 -0.44 -18.54
CA SER A 36 -8.82 -1.44 -19.60
C SER A 36 -9.81 -2.55 -19.19
N PHE A 37 -10.16 -2.63 -17.91
CA PHE A 37 -11.16 -3.52 -17.34
C PHE A 37 -11.80 -2.88 -16.09
N ASP A 38 -13.00 -3.33 -15.74
CA ASP A 38 -13.65 -3.03 -14.45
C ASP A 38 -13.21 -4.09 -13.42
N PRO A 39 -12.40 -3.74 -12.40
CA PRO A 39 -11.88 -4.71 -11.44
C PRO A 39 -12.99 -5.46 -10.69
N ALA A 40 -14.15 -4.83 -10.48
CA ALA A 40 -15.26 -5.45 -9.77
C ALA A 40 -16.01 -6.49 -10.61
N LYS A 41 -15.84 -6.46 -11.94
CA LYS A 41 -16.49 -7.37 -12.88
C LYS A 41 -15.53 -8.33 -13.57
N ALA A 42 -14.23 -8.02 -13.58
CA ALA A 42 -13.21 -8.78 -14.29
C ALA A 42 -12.70 -9.99 -13.50
N PHE A 43 -12.88 -10.00 -12.18
CA PHE A 43 -12.28 -11.01 -11.31
C PHE A 43 -13.26 -11.66 -10.34
N ALA A 44 -13.01 -12.93 -10.05
CA ALA A 44 -13.52 -13.66 -8.91
C ALA A 44 -12.45 -13.63 -7.80
N PRO A 45 -12.67 -12.92 -6.67
CA PRO A 45 -11.73 -12.91 -5.55
C PRO A 45 -11.59 -14.31 -4.94
N VAL A 46 -10.36 -14.77 -4.71
CA VAL A 46 -10.09 -16.10 -4.15
C VAL A 46 -9.74 -15.99 -2.68
N ALA A 47 -8.69 -15.25 -2.32
CA ALA A 47 -8.26 -15.10 -0.93
C ALA A 47 -7.54 -13.77 -0.71
N LEU A 48 -7.82 -13.11 0.43
CA LEU A 48 -7.04 -11.98 0.89
C LEU A 48 -5.76 -12.52 1.54
N LEU A 49 -4.61 -12.34 0.91
CA LEU A 49 -3.39 -13.02 1.33
C LEU A 49 -2.77 -12.31 2.54
N GLY A 50 -2.69 -10.99 2.48
CA GLY A 50 -2.17 -10.22 3.60
C GLY A 50 -2.26 -8.72 3.40
N SER A 51 -2.06 -8.00 4.50
CA SER A 51 -1.82 -6.56 4.53
C SER A 51 -0.31 -6.32 4.61
N VAL A 52 0.15 -5.29 3.90
CA VAL A 52 1.56 -4.89 3.90
C VAL A 52 1.69 -3.66 4.77
N LEU A 53 2.51 -3.73 5.80
CA LEU A 53 2.78 -2.58 6.66
C LEU A 53 3.62 -1.56 5.90
N HIS A 54 3.05 -0.40 5.61
CA HIS A 54 3.79 0.75 5.11
C HIS A 54 4.19 1.66 6.26
N VAL A 55 5.37 2.25 6.12
CA VAL A 55 5.97 3.12 7.13
C VAL A 55 6.39 4.42 6.46
N LEU A 56 5.99 5.55 7.05
CA LEU A 56 6.57 6.84 6.74
C LEU A 56 7.96 6.89 7.33
N VAL A 57 8.97 7.09 6.49
CA VAL A 57 10.35 7.26 6.92
C VAL A 57 10.91 8.60 6.46
N ALA A 58 11.79 9.18 7.26
CA ALA A 58 12.63 10.30 6.87
C ALA A 58 14.08 9.86 6.67
N SER A 59 14.77 10.56 5.78
CA SER A 59 16.22 10.56 5.74
C SER A 59 16.76 11.10 7.06
N ASP A 60 17.81 10.48 7.61
CA ASP A 60 18.48 10.96 8.82
C ASP A 60 19.01 12.41 8.65
N ALA A 61 19.43 12.76 7.42
CA ALA A 61 19.93 14.09 7.08
C ALA A 61 18.88 15.21 7.25
N LEU A 62 17.58 14.87 7.22
CA LEU A 62 16.50 15.84 7.39
C LEU A 62 16.41 16.39 8.83
N GLY A 63 16.96 15.65 9.80
CA GLY A 63 16.98 16.04 11.22
C GLY A 63 15.64 15.96 11.94
N VAL A 64 14.62 15.33 11.33
CA VAL A 64 13.30 15.12 11.97
C VAL A 64 13.21 13.70 12.53
N ARG A 65 12.60 13.57 13.71
CA ARG A 65 12.45 12.28 14.41
C ARG A 65 11.01 11.86 14.66
N THR A 66 10.05 12.72 14.37
CA THR A 66 8.61 12.45 14.59
C THR A 66 7.80 12.99 13.42
N THR A 67 6.61 12.40 13.21
CA THR A 67 5.65 12.90 12.21
C THR A 67 5.31 14.37 12.49
N GLN A 68 5.09 14.77 13.74
CA GLN A 68 4.79 16.15 14.09
C GLN A 68 5.92 17.12 13.71
N ALA A 69 7.19 16.74 13.92
CA ALA A 69 8.33 17.57 13.53
C ALA A 69 8.43 17.71 12.00
N LEU A 70 8.17 16.63 11.25
CA LEU A 70 8.07 16.69 9.79
C LEU A 70 6.98 17.67 9.35
N LEU A 71 5.76 17.52 9.88
CA LEU A 71 4.63 18.37 9.51
C LEU A 71 4.88 19.84 9.87
N GLN A 72 5.48 20.11 11.03
CA GLN A 72 5.86 21.47 11.42
C GLN A 72 6.88 22.07 10.46
N LYS A 73 7.92 21.31 10.10
CA LYS A 73 8.95 21.75 9.15
C LYS A 73 8.35 22.03 7.77
N ALA A 74 7.48 21.14 7.28
CA ALA A 74 6.78 21.32 6.01
C ALA A 74 5.89 22.58 5.99
N LYS A 75 5.22 22.91 7.11
CA LYS A 75 4.44 24.16 7.24
C LYS A 75 5.31 25.42 7.23
N GLN A 76 6.50 25.36 7.82
CA GLN A 76 7.44 26.48 7.84
C GLN A 76 8.14 26.69 6.49
N GLN A 77 8.26 25.63 5.69
CA GLN A 77 9.03 25.59 4.46
C GLN A 77 8.21 24.95 3.31
N PRO A 78 7.06 25.55 2.94
CA PRO A 78 6.19 24.97 1.92
C PRO A 78 6.94 24.83 0.59
N GLY A 79 6.83 23.65 -0.04
CA GLY A 79 7.46 23.35 -1.32
C GLY A 79 8.97 23.15 -1.29
N GLN A 80 9.61 23.18 -0.11
CA GLN A 80 11.05 22.93 0.03
C GLN A 80 11.38 21.48 0.36
N LEU A 81 10.49 20.81 1.09
CA LEU A 81 10.63 19.38 1.35
C LEU A 81 10.16 18.57 0.16
N THR A 82 10.76 17.40 -0.02
CA THR A 82 10.50 16.46 -1.10
C THR A 82 10.08 15.11 -0.55
N TYR A 83 9.30 14.36 -1.31
CA TYR A 83 9.02 12.97 -1.00
C TYR A 83 9.22 12.07 -2.20
N ALA A 84 9.73 10.87 -1.96
CA ALA A 84 9.80 9.84 -2.99
C ALA A 84 8.53 8.98 -3.00
N SER A 85 8.11 8.60 -4.21
CA SER A 85 7.18 7.48 -4.40
C SER A 85 7.78 6.45 -5.34
N VAL A 86 7.17 5.26 -5.38
CA VAL A 86 7.56 4.18 -6.30
C VAL A 86 6.93 4.34 -7.69
N GLY A 87 6.38 5.52 -7.99
CA GLY A 87 5.78 5.91 -9.26
C GLY A 87 4.46 6.66 -9.07
N ASN A 88 4.03 7.37 -10.11
CA ASN A 88 2.75 8.07 -10.13
C ASN A 88 1.58 7.08 -10.00
N GLY A 89 0.58 7.45 -9.19
CA GLY A 89 -0.63 6.64 -8.96
C GLY A 89 -0.43 5.38 -8.11
N THR A 90 0.77 5.14 -7.60
CA THR A 90 1.04 4.01 -6.68
C THR A 90 0.50 4.29 -5.28
N SER A 91 0.37 3.26 -4.43
CA SER A 91 -0.11 3.48 -3.06
C SER A 91 0.77 4.46 -2.28
N THR A 92 2.11 4.40 -2.42
CA THR A 92 3.01 5.31 -1.70
C THR A 92 2.91 6.77 -2.15
N HIS A 93 2.58 6.99 -3.43
CA HIS A 93 2.22 8.33 -3.93
C HIS A 93 0.95 8.84 -3.23
N LEU A 94 -0.10 8.03 -3.18
CA LEU A 94 -1.36 8.45 -2.60
C LEU A 94 -1.36 8.55 -1.08
N GLU A 95 -0.58 7.71 -0.41
CA GLU A 95 -0.33 7.81 1.03
C GLU A 95 0.25 9.19 1.38
N MET A 96 1.20 9.70 0.58
CA MET A 96 1.74 11.06 0.74
C MET A 96 0.73 12.15 0.38
N GLU A 97 -0.03 12.00 -0.71
CA GLU A 97 -1.03 13.00 -1.08
C GLU A 97 -2.16 13.10 -0.04
N LEU A 98 -2.59 11.97 0.54
CA LEU A 98 -3.53 11.96 1.66
C LEU A 98 -2.94 12.66 2.88
N LEU A 99 -1.67 12.38 3.21
CA LEU A 99 -0.98 13.01 4.34
C LEU A 99 -0.89 14.53 4.14
N LYS A 100 -0.45 14.98 2.95
CA LYS A 100 -0.35 16.39 2.57
C LYS A 100 -1.69 17.09 2.73
N LYS A 101 -2.77 16.46 2.25
CA LYS A 101 -4.13 17.00 2.36
C LYS A 101 -4.59 17.11 3.81
N MET A 102 -4.46 16.04 4.59
CA MET A 102 -4.92 16.01 5.98
C MET A 102 -4.13 16.97 6.89
N ALA A 103 -2.83 17.12 6.63
CA ALA A 103 -1.96 17.97 7.42
C ALA A 103 -1.93 19.43 6.93
N GLU A 104 -2.49 19.71 5.76
CA GLU A 104 -2.40 20.99 5.03
C GLU A 104 -0.94 21.43 4.86
N VAL A 105 -0.12 20.56 4.28
CA VAL A 105 1.31 20.81 4.01
C VAL A 105 1.66 20.64 2.55
N ASP A 106 2.67 21.38 2.10
CA ASP A 106 3.19 21.28 0.75
C ASP A 106 4.58 20.62 0.75
N ILE A 107 4.64 19.42 0.19
CA ILE A 107 5.84 18.59 0.03
C ILE A 107 5.86 18.13 -1.44
N VAL A 108 6.98 18.39 -2.11
CA VAL A 108 7.16 18.17 -3.55
C VAL A 108 7.33 16.69 -3.85
N HIS A 109 6.58 16.19 -4.82
CA HIS A 109 6.68 14.80 -5.24
C HIS A 109 7.87 14.56 -6.18
N VAL A 110 8.64 13.51 -5.92
CA VAL A 110 9.70 13.00 -6.79
C VAL A 110 9.42 11.51 -7.10
N PRO A 111 8.92 11.17 -8.31
CA PRO A 111 8.58 9.79 -8.64
C PRO A 111 9.82 8.97 -9.06
N TYR A 112 9.90 7.74 -8.58
CA TYR A 112 10.94 6.76 -8.94
C TYR A 112 10.36 5.53 -9.63
N LYS A 113 11.20 4.76 -10.31
CA LYS A 113 10.85 3.46 -10.91
C LYS A 113 11.02 2.32 -9.90
N GLY A 114 10.28 2.38 -8.78
CA GLY A 114 10.34 1.36 -7.72
C GLY A 114 11.17 1.76 -6.50
N SER A 115 11.00 1.01 -5.40
CA SER A 115 11.59 1.33 -4.09
C SER A 115 13.11 1.36 -4.08
N THR A 116 13.78 0.49 -4.85
CA THR A 116 15.25 0.44 -4.87
C THR A 116 15.87 1.76 -5.33
N ALA A 117 15.30 2.40 -6.35
CA ALA A 117 15.80 3.69 -6.85
C ALA A 117 15.50 4.83 -5.86
N ALA A 118 14.30 4.85 -5.27
CA ALA A 118 13.92 5.82 -4.25
C ALA A 118 14.80 5.73 -2.99
N MET A 119 15.10 4.50 -2.55
CA MET A 119 15.85 4.23 -1.32
C MET A 119 17.27 4.79 -1.37
N VAL A 120 17.93 4.71 -2.53
CA VAL A 120 19.30 5.24 -2.72
C VAL A 120 19.33 6.74 -2.45
N ASP A 121 18.37 7.47 -3.00
CA ASP A 121 18.31 8.93 -2.86
C ASP A 121 17.81 9.35 -1.48
N LEU A 122 16.90 8.59 -0.85
CA LEU A 122 16.48 8.83 0.54
C LEU A 122 17.67 8.65 1.51
N LEU A 123 18.40 7.54 1.37
CA LEU A 123 19.59 7.25 2.17
C LEU A 123 20.72 8.26 1.95
N GLY A 124 20.79 8.85 0.76
CA GLY A 124 21.72 9.92 0.40
C GLY A 124 21.27 11.32 0.80
N GLY A 125 20.05 11.49 1.31
CA GLY A 125 19.48 12.80 1.67
C GLY A 125 19.13 13.68 0.47
N ARG A 126 18.95 13.10 -0.72
CA ARG A 126 18.51 13.82 -1.92
C ARG A 126 16.99 13.98 -1.99
N VAL A 127 16.28 13.10 -1.31
CA VAL A 127 14.84 13.23 -1.01
C VAL A 127 14.64 13.10 0.49
N ASP A 128 13.62 13.78 1.02
CA ASP A 128 13.50 13.98 2.46
C ASP A 128 12.74 12.85 3.15
N VAL A 129 11.63 12.42 2.57
CA VAL A 129 10.75 11.38 3.15
C VAL A 129 10.21 10.41 2.10
N MET A 130 9.73 9.25 2.53
CA MET A 130 8.92 8.36 1.69
C MET A 130 8.03 7.45 2.52
N PHE A 131 6.95 6.98 1.91
CA PHE A 131 6.28 5.75 2.35
C PHE A 131 6.84 4.56 1.58
N ASP A 132 7.01 3.42 2.26
CA ASP A 132 7.41 2.16 1.62
C ASP A 132 7.04 0.97 2.51
N PRO A 133 6.98 -0.27 1.97
CA PRO A 133 6.83 -1.47 2.76
C PRO A 133 7.95 -1.64 3.79
N LEU A 134 7.59 -2.07 5.00
CA LEU A 134 8.54 -2.38 6.07
C LEU A 134 9.63 -3.36 5.63
N GLY A 135 9.31 -4.34 4.78
CA GLY A 135 10.31 -5.30 4.27
C GLY A 135 11.48 -4.63 3.56
N THR A 136 11.23 -3.59 2.75
CA THR A 136 12.27 -2.83 2.05
C THR A 136 13.07 -1.94 3.01
N LEU A 137 12.40 -1.41 4.05
CA LEU A 137 12.98 -0.47 5.00
C LEU A 137 13.80 -1.15 6.10
N SER A 138 13.41 -2.36 6.50
CA SER A 138 13.94 -3.07 7.67
C SER A 138 15.46 -3.16 7.74
N PRO A 139 16.20 -3.42 6.65
CA PRO A 139 17.67 -3.44 6.68
C PRO A 139 18.28 -2.08 7.07
N HIS A 140 17.61 -0.97 6.75
CA HIS A 140 18.12 0.38 6.92
C HIS A 140 17.70 1.01 8.25
N LEU A 141 16.51 0.66 8.77
CA LEU A 141 16.04 1.11 10.08
C LEU A 141 17.02 0.71 11.19
N LYS A 142 17.58 -0.51 11.13
CA LYS A 142 18.56 -1.00 12.11
C LYS A 142 19.88 -0.23 12.12
N THR A 143 20.24 0.38 10.99
CA THR A 143 21.47 1.18 10.87
C THR A 143 21.30 2.63 11.31
N GLY A 144 20.08 3.07 11.63
CA GLY A 144 19.78 4.45 12.01
C GLY A 144 19.82 5.46 10.86
N ARG A 145 20.07 5.01 9.63
CA ARG A 145 20.13 5.89 8.44
C ARG A 145 18.77 6.38 7.96
N LEU A 146 17.71 5.70 8.38
CA LEU A 146 16.32 6.09 8.17
C LEU A 146 15.62 6.19 9.52
N VAL A 147 14.74 7.17 9.62
CA VAL A 147 13.95 7.41 10.82
C VAL A 147 12.50 7.02 10.56
N PRO A 148 11.96 5.98 11.22
CA PRO A 148 10.55 5.66 11.11
C PRO A 148 9.72 6.70 11.87
N LEU A 149 8.81 7.37 11.17
CA LEU A 149 8.00 8.46 11.72
C LEU A 149 6.58 8.03 12.09
N GLY A 150 6.03 7.04 11.38
CA GLY A 150 4.69 6.52 11.63
C GLY A 150 4.31 5.38 10.70
N VAL A 151 3.42 4.49 11.15
CA VAL A 151 2.83 3.43 10.31
C VAL A 151 1.48 3.84 9.75
N THR A 152 1.10 3.31 8.59
CA THR A 152 -0.16 3.64 7.91
C THR A 152 -1.39 2.90 8.46
N SER A 153 -1.18 1.86 9.28
CA SER A 153 -2.26 1.13 9.96
C SER A 153 -2.92 1.99 11.04
N ALA A 154 -4.21 1.76 11.32
CA ALA A 154 -4.94 2.52 12.37
C ALA A 154 -4.27 2.48 13.76
N ARG A 155 -3.51 1.41 14.04
CA ARG A 155 -2.80 1.20 15.30
C ARG A 155 -1.34 0.84 15.03
N ARG A 156 -0.51 0.94 16.07
CA ARG A 156 0.88 0.47 16.03
C ARG A 156 0.96 -0.98 15.59
N SER A 157 1.99 -1.28 14.81
CA SER A 157 2.30 -2.66 14.44
C SER A 157 3.10 -3.34 15.54
N THR A 158 2.84 -4.63 15.78
CA THR A 158 3.70 -5.46 16.64
C THR A 158 5.11 -5.63 16.07
N LEU A 159 5.32 -5.38 14.77
CA LEU A 159 6.63 -5.40 14.12
C LEU A 159 7.44 -4.12 14.36
N LEU A 160 6.77 -3.02 14.71
CA LEU A 160 7.37 -1.73 15.03
C LEU A 160 6.63 -1.09 16.23
N PRO A 161 6.72 -1.69 17.43
CA PRO A 161 5.90 -1.27 18.58
C PRO A 161 6.20 0.15 19.07
N ASP A 162 7.43 0.63 18.82
CA ASP A 162 7.86 1.98 19.22
C ASP A 162 7.44 3.05 18.21
N VAL A 163 7.02 2.66 17.00
CA VAL A 163 6.58 3.57 15.95
C VAL A 163 5.07 3.79 16.06
N PRO A 164 4.59 5.03 16.24
CA PRO A 164 3.17 5.31 16.35
C PRO A 164 2.43 5.04 15.04
N SER A 165 1.11 4.85 15.10
CA SER A 165 0.31 5.05 13.88
C SER A 165 0.30 6.53 13.51
N LEU A 166 0.08 6.85 12.23
CA LEU A 166 -0.10 8.24 11.82
C LEU A 166 -1.33 8.90 12.47
N ALA A 167 -2.36 8.09 12.77
CA ALA A 167 -3.50 8.51 13.57
C ALA A 167 -3.11 8.99 14.97
N GLU A 168 -2.21 8.25 15.65
CA GLU A 168 -1.63 8.66 16.94
C GLU A 168 -0.65 9.85 16.78
N ALA A 169 0.02 9.96 15.63
CA ALA A 169 1.09 10.90 15.37
C ALA A 169 0.63 12.27 14.81
N GLY A 170 -0.62 12.64 15.05
CA GLY A 170 -1.16 13.96 14.71
C GLY A 170 -1.99 14.02 13.43
N LEU A 171 -2.37 12.86 12.86
CA LEU A 171 -3.28 12.78 11.70
C LEU A 171 -4.51 11.91 12.03
N PRO A 172 -5.42 12.34 12.92
CA PRO A 172 -6.56 11.52 13.33
C PRO A 172 -7.37 10.98 12.14
N GLY A 173 -7.62 9.68 12.13
CA GLY A 173 -8.34 9.01 11.05
C GLY A 173 -7.48 8.66 9.82
N TYR A 174 -6.17 8.96 9.83
CA TYR A 174 -5.28 8.48 8.78
C TYR A 174 -5.17 6.96 8.88
N GLU A 175 -5.63 6.28 7.84
CA GLU A 175 -5.46 4.85 7.67
C GLU A 175 -5.39 4.53 6.17
N VAL A 176 -4.31 3.86 5.79
CA VAL A 176 -4.17 3.26 4.46
C VAL A 176 -3.63 1.86 4.68
N ILE A 177 -4.38 0.85 4.22
CA ILE A 177 -4.01 -0.56 4.35
C ILE A 177 -3.69 -1.10 2.96
N PRO A 178 -2.42 -1.07 2.53
CA PRO A 178 -1.98 -1.82 1.37
C PRO A 178 -2.25 -3.31 1.59
N TRP A 179 -2.77 -3.96 0.57
CA TRP A 179 -3.11 -5.38 0.64
C TRP A 179 -2.74 -6.10 -0.65
N VAL A 180 -2.52 -7.40 -0.50
CA VAL A 180 -2.30 -8.36 -1.58
C VAL A 180 -3.34 -9.47 -1.52
N GLY A 181 -3.80 -9.91 -2.68
CA GLY A 181 -4.85 -10.92 -2.78
C GLY A 181 -4.67 -11.83 -3.99
N LEU A 182 -5.26 -13.02 -3.92
CA LEU A 182 -5.33 -13.95 -5.03
C LEU A 182 -6.68 -13.81 -5.72
N LEU A 183 -6.68 -13.70 -7.05
CA LEU A 183 -7.90 -13.57 -7.84
C LEU A 183 -7.85 -14.51 -9.04
N ALA A 184 -9.03 -14.94 -9.48
CA ALA A 184 -9.24 -15.68 -10.73
C ALA A 184 -10.08 -14.83 -11.71
N PRO A 185 -10.15 -15.18 -13.00
CA PRO A 185 -11.09 -14.54 -13.93
C PRO A 185 -12.55 -14.66 -13.44
N ALA A 186 -13.40 -13.65 -13.69
CA ALA A 186 -14.76 -13.58 -13.15
C ALA A 186 -15.67 -14.78 -13.44
N GLY A 187 -15.44 -15.50 -14.55
CA GLY A 187 -16.23 -16.69 -14.91
C GLY A 187 -15.82 -17.98 -14.18
N THR A 188 -14.84 -17.92 -13.27
CA THR A 188 -14.29 -19.13 -12.65
C THR A 188 -15.35 -19.75 -11.74
N SER A 189 -15.60 -21.05 -11.92
CA SER A 189 -16.66 -21.75 -11.19
C SER A 189 -16.49 -21.64 -9.66
N PRO A 190 -17.57 -21.46 -8.89
CA PRO A 190 -17.51 -21.38 -7.43
C PRO A 190 -16.77 -22.55 -6.76
N VAL A 191 -16.89 -23.77 -7.31
CA VAL A 191 -16.19 -24.96 -6.78
C VAL A 191 -14.66 -24.85 -6.93
N ILE A 192 -14.19 -24.23 -8.01
CA ILE A 192 -12.76 -23.98 -8.24
C ILE A 192 -12.27 -22.89 -7.29
N VAL A 193 -13.03 -21.80 -7.15
CA VAL A 193 -12.71 -20.70 -6.21
C VAL A 193 -12.62 -21.23 -4.79
N GLU A 194 -13.55 -22.08 -4.36
CA GLU A 194 -13.55 -22.68 -3.02
C GLU A 194 -12.32 -23.57 -2.81
N ARG A 195 -11.98 -24.41 -3.79
CA ARG A 195 -10.79 -25.26 -3.73
C ARG A 195 -9.50 -24.43 -3.61
N LEU A 196 -9.38 -23.37 -4.40
CA LEU A 196 -8.23 -22.45 -4.34
C LEU A 196 -8.20 -21.67 -3.03
N ASN A 197 -9.34 -21.21 -2.53
CA ASN A 197 -9.44 -20.51 -1.25
C ASN A 197 -8.99 -21.41 -0.08
N SER A 198 -9.45 -22.67 -0.06
CA SER A 198 -9.03 -23.63 0.96
C SER A 198 -7.53 -23.87 0.93
N ALA A 199 -6.93 -24.07 -0.25
CA ALA A 199 -5.49 -24.24 -0.40
C ALA A 199 -4.71 -22.98 0.03
N ALA A 200 -5.17 -21.79 -0.35
CA ALA A 200 -4.54 -20.53 0.05
C ALA A 200 -4.58 -20.35 1.58
N ASN A 201 -5.72 -20.62 2.22
CA ASN A 201 -5.85 -20.52 3.68
C ASN A 201 -4.96 -21.53 4.42
N GLN A 202 -4.82 -22.76 3.90
CA GLN A 202 -3.88 -23.75 4.46
C GLN A 202 -2.43 -23.25 4.38
N ALA A 203 -2.04 -22.68 3.24
CA ALA A 203 -0.71 -22.10 3.07
C ALA A 203 -0.48 -20.92 4.04
N LEU A 204 -1.43 -19.99 4.13
CA LEU A 204 -1.38 -18.83 5.05
C LEU A 204 -1.35 -19.23 6.52
N ALA A 205 -1.89 -20.40 6.87
CA ALA A 205 -1.85 -20.91 8.23
C ALA A 205 -0.48 -21.51 8.61
N SER A 206 0.34 -21.92 7.62
CA SER A 206 1.63 -22.56 7.83
C SER A 206 2.64 -21.64 8.53
N THR A 207 3.45 -22.22 9.41
CA THR A 207 4.49 -21.48 10.14
C THR A 207 5.51 -20.86 9.20
N ASP A 208 5.92 -21.58 8.16
CA ASP A 208 6.94 -21.12 7.20
C ASP A 208 6.47 -19.89 6.43
N LEU A 209 5.23 -19.91 5.94
CA LEU A 209 4.69 -18.76 5.21
C LEU A 209 4.45 -17.57 6.14
N LYS A 210 3.89 -17.80 7.33
CA LYS A 210 3.72 -16.75 8.35
C LYS A 210 5.04 -16.10 8.71
N SER A 211 6.09 -16.89 8.95
CA SER A 211 7.42 -16.39 9.30
C SER A 211 8.01 -15.57 8.14
N THR A 212 7.91 -16.09 6.91
CA THR A 212 8.39 -15.40 5.70
C THR A 212 7.67 -14.08 5.46
N PHE A 213 6.35 -14.05 5.62
CA PHE A 213 5.53 -12.85 5.48
C PHE A 213 5.85 -11.84 6.57
N THR A 214 5.91 -12.29 7.83
CA THR A 214 6.24 -11.44 8.98
C THR A 214 7.61 -10.79 8.82
N ALA A 215 8.62 -11.54 8.36
CA ALA A 215 9.96 -11.02 8.09
C ALA A 215 9.99 -9.94 7.00
N GLN A 216 8.98 -9.92 6.12
CA GLN A 216 8.80 -8.92 5.06
C GLN A 216 7.81 -7.81 5.45
N GLY A 217 7.30 -7.80 6.69
CA GLY A 217 6.32 -6.80 7.14
C GLY A 217 4.90 -7.04 6.62
N VAL A 218 4.58 -8.28 6.25
CA VAL A 218 3.25 -8.68 5.78
C VAL A 218 2.53 -9.45 6.87
N GLU A 219 1.32 -9.02 7.21
CA GLU A 219 0.42 -9.75 8.10
C GLU A 219 -0.48 -10.66 7.24
N THR A 220 -0.45 -11.96 7.52
CA THR A 220 -1.33 -12.93 6.83
C THR A 220 -2.77 -12.77 7.29
N LEU A 221 -3.72 -12.63 6.37
CA LEU A 221 -5.14 -12.40 6.70
C LEU A 221 -6.00 -13.64 6.44
N GLY A 222 -6.03 -14.13 5.21
CA GLY A 222 -6.87 -15.26 4.80
C GLY A 222 -8.37 -14.95 4.81
N GLY A 223 -9.18 -15.96 5.10
CA GLY A 223 -10.64 -15.87 5.19
C GLY A 223 -11.36 -16.31 3.91
N SER A 224 -12.66 -16.03 3.84
CA SER A 224 -13.50 -16.47 2.73
C SER A 224 -13.40 -15.55 1.51
N ALA A 225 -13.60 -16.13 0.32
CA ALA A 225 -13.69 -15.37 -0.95
C ALA A 225 -14.75 -14.25 -0.88
N ALA A 226 -15.89 -14.50 -0.21
CA ALA A 226 -16.96 -13.51 -0.04
C ALA A 226 -16.54 -12.33 0.86
N ALA A 227 -15.78 -12.60 1.93
CA ALA A 227 -15.22 -11.55 2.78
C ALA A 227 -14.22 -10.69 1.99
N PHE A 228 -13.34 -11.32 1.20
CA PHE A 228 -12.38 -10.60 0.36
C PHE A 228 -13.09 -9.76 -0.72
N SER A 229 -14.13 -10.28 -1.38
CA SER A 229 -14.95 -9.53 -2.33
C SER A 229 -15.59 -8.29 -1.68
N SER A 230 -16.11 -8.43 -0.46
CA SER A 230 -16.72 -7.32 0.28
C SER A 230 -15.69 -6.28 0.71
N PHE A 231 -14.50 -6.73 1.12
CA PHE A 231 -13.37 -5.86 1.44
C PHE A 231 -12.92 -5.04 0.23
N MET A 232 -12.71 -5.67 -0.94
CA MET A 232 -12.32 -4.96 -2.17
C MET A 232 -13.33 -3.88 -2.58
N ARG A 233 -14.64 -4.15 -2.46
CA ARG A 233 -15.67 -3.15 -2.76
C ARG A 233 -15.56 -1.93 -1.85
N LYS A 234 -15.44 -2.14 -0.54
CA LYS A 234 -15.29 -1.06 0.44
C LYS A 234 -14.02 -0.25 0.22
N ASP A 235 -12.92 -0.93 -0.08
CA ASP A 235 -11.64 -0.27 -0.36
C ASP A 235 -11.73 0.61 -1.63
N LEU A 236 -12.30 0.09 -2.74
CA LEU A 236 -12.54 0.87 -3.95
C LEU A 236 -13.43 2.09 -3.70
N GLU A 237 -14.52 1.94 -2.94
CA GLU A 237 -15.41 3.03 -2.58
C GLU A 237 -14.69 4.10 -1.74
N GLY A 238 -13.88 3.68 -0.76
CA GLY A 238 -13.04 4.55 0.04
C GLY A 238 -12.08 5.37 -0.81
N TRP A 239 -11.37 4.72 -1.74
CA TRP A 239 -10.46 5.40 -2.66
C TRP A 239 -11.18 6.35 -3.61
N LYS A 240 -12.33 5.97 -4.18
CA LYS A 240 -13.14 6.87 -5.02
C LYS A 240 -13.57 8.13 -4.27
N LYS A 241 -13.98 7.96 -3.01
CA LYS A 241 -14.31 9.09 -2.14
C LYS A 241 -13.07 9.95 -1.87
N GLY A 242 -11.95 9.34 -1.50
CA GLY A 242 -10.69 10.05 -1.25
C GLY A 242 -10.21 10.85 -2.47
N VAL A 243 -10.19 10.25 -3.66
CA VAL A 243 -9.83 10.95 -4.92
C VAL A 243 -10.75 12.14 -5.18
N LYS A 244 -12.07 11.96 -5.00
CA LYS A 244 -13.05 13.04 -5.17
C LYS A 244 -12.85 14.18 -4.17
N ASP A 245 -12.60 13.87 -2.90
CA ASP A 245 -12.48 14.85 -1.82
C ASP A 245 -11.13 15.57 -1.84
N THR A 246 -10.07 14.90 -2.30
CA THR A 246 -8.70 15.46 -2.38
C THR A 246 -8.44 16.22 -3.68
N GLY A 247 -9.11 15.84 -4.78
CA GLY A 247 -8.85 16.38 -6.11
C GLY A 247 -7.57 15.85 -6.75
N VAL A 248 -6.93 14.83 -6.16
CA VAL A 248 -5.76 14.16 -6.74
C VAL A 248 -6.12 13.65 -8.13
N LYS A 249 -5.29 13.98 -9.12
CA LYS A 249 -5.45 13.52 -10.50
C LYS A 249 -4.36 12.52 -10.84
N PRO A 250 -4.65 11.51 -11.66
CA PRO A 250 -3.58 10.82 -12.37
C PRO A 250 -2.88 11.84 -13.26
N GLU A 251 -1.60 12.09 -13.00
CA GLU A 251 -0.72 12.84 -13.90
C GLU A 251 -0.52 12.09 -15.22
#